data_AF-A0A0G0UW82-F1
#
_entry.id   AF-A0A0G0UW82-F1
#
_cell.length_a   1.000
_cell.length_b   1.000
_cell.length_c   1.000
_cell.angle_alpha   90.00
_cell.angle_beta   90.00
_cell.angle_gamma   90.00
#
_symmetry.space_group_name_H-M   'P 1'
#
loop_
_entity.id
_entity.type
_entity.pdbx_description
1 polymer ?
#
loop_
_entity_poly.entity_id
_entity_poly.type
_entity_poly.pdbx_seq_one_letter_code
_entity_poly.pdbx_strand_id
1 'polypeptide(L)'
;MVNLIFGVKNFLVDKQRALALLVWVKNIFKPMYAQYDWQGMLISFFVRLAQIIFRSIFMLFWTILAVAVIIFWLLLPILVIYEITFQFI
;
A
#
# COMPACT_ATOMS: atom_id res chain seq x y z
N MET A 1 -21.48 1.86 -0.45
CA MET A 1 -20.53 0.79 -0.07
C MET A 1 -19.75 0.26 -1.26
N VAL A 2 -20.40 -0.30 -2.28
CA VAL A 2 -19.73 -0.91 -3.44
C VAL A 2 -18.76 0.05 -4.17
N ASN A 3 -19.18 1.29 -4.44
CA ASN A 3 -18.33 2.30 -5.10
C ASN A 3 -17.10 2.70 -4.27
N LEU A 4 -17.22 2.75 -2.94
CA LEU A 4 -16.11 3.06 -2.04
C LEU A 4 -15.06 1.94 -2.08
N ILE A 5 -15.51 0.69 -2.03
CA ILE A 5 -14.61 -0.48 -2.09
C ILE A 5 -13.86 -0.51 -3.41
N PHE A 6 -14.55 -0.28 -4.54
CA PHE A 6 -13.89 -0.19 -5.84
C PHE A 6 -12.92 0.99 -5.93
N GLY A 7 -13.29 2.15 -5.37
CA GLY A 7 -12.41 3.32 -5.30
C GLY A 7 -11.13 3.05 -4.52
N VAL A 8 -11.25 2.47 -3.32
CA VAL A 8 -10.10 2.10 -2.47
C VAL A 8 -9.24 1.05 -3.15
N LYS A 9 -9.84 0.03 -3.76
CA LYS A 9 -9.09 -0.99 -4.52
C LYS A 9 -8.28 -0.35 -5.64
N ASN A 10 -8.89 0.49 -6.46
CA ASN A 10 -8.21 1.16 -7.57
C ASN A 10 -7.07 2.04 -7.06
N PHE A 11 -7.32 2.81 -6.00
CA PHE A 11 -6.30 3.63 -5.36
C PHE A 11 -5.08 2.79 -4.91
N LEU A 12 -5.30 1.67 -4.21
CA LEU A 12 -4.21 0.81 -3.76
C LEU A 12 -3.46 0.15 -4.93
N VAL A 13 -4.17 -0.23 -5.99
CA VAL A 13 -3.55 -0.75 -7.23
C VAL A 13 -2.66 0.29 -7.88
N ASP A 14 -3.11 1.55 -7.95
CA ASP A 14 -2.34 2.63 -8.54
C ASP A 14 -1.11 2.99 -7.70
N LYS A 15 -1.25 3.03 -6.36
CA LYS A 15 -0.09 3.18 -5.46
C LYS A 15 0.89 2.02 -5.60
N GLN A 16 0.39 0.80 -5.76
CA GLN A 16 1.25 -0.36 -5.96
C GLN A 16 2.01 -0.31 -7.28
N ARG A 17 1.36 0.16 -8.35
CA ARG A 17 2.00 0.39 -9.66
C ARG A 17 3.06 1.47 -9.58
N ALA A 18 2.78 2.59 -8.90
CA ALA A 18 3.74 3.68 -8.70
C ALA A 18 4.97 3.25 -7.89
N LEU A 19 4.77 2.42 -6.86
CA LEU A 19 5.86 1.88 -6.04
C LEU A 19 6.59 0.71 -6.73
N ALA A 20 5.99 0.08 -7.75
CA ALA A 20 6.52 -1.05 -8.50
C ALA A 20 7.01 -2.23 -7.63
N LEU A 21 6.48 -2.40 -6.40
CA LEU A 21 6.97 -3.40 -5.43
C LEU A 21 7.03 -4.81 -6.01
N LEU A 22 5.96 -5.27 -6.66
CA LEU A 22 5.93 -6.61 -7.26
C LEU A 22 7.01 -6.80 -8.34
N VAL A 23 7.39 -5.73 -9.04
CA VAL A 23 8.45 -5.77 -10.04
C VAL A 23 9.80 -5.99 -9.37
N TRP A 24 10.07 -5.28 -8.27
CA TRP A 24 11.30 -5.44 -7.50
C TRP A 24 11.39 -6.83 -6.86
N VAL A 25 10.30 -7.32 -6.28
CA VAL A 25 10.23 -8.67 -5.69
C VAL A 25 10.46 -9.74 -6.76
N LYS A 26 9.79 -9.64 -7.92
CA LYS A 26 9.95 -10.59 -9.03
C LYS A 26 11.38 -10.62 -9.59
N ASN A 27 12.08 -9.49 -9.56
CA ASN A 27 13.42 -9.36 -10.11
C ASN A 27 14.52 -9.30 -9.04
N ILE A 28 14.25 -9.76 -7.81
CA ILE A 28 15.21 -9.63 -6.70
C ILE A 28 16.56 -10.28 -7.01
N PHE A 29 16.57 -11.40 -7.75
CA PHE A 29 17.77 -12.16 -8.11
C PHE A 29 18.37 -11.81 -9.48
N LYS A 30 17.88 -10.80 -10.20
CA LYS A 30 18.53 -10.39 -11.46
C LYS A 30 19.78 -9.54 -11.19
N PRO A 31 20.83 -9.50 -11.99
CA PRO A 31 21.90 -8.52 -11.79
C PRO A 31 21.37 -7.09 -12.05
N MET A 32 21.84 -6.09 -11.29
CA MET A 32 21.46 -4.68 -11.51
C MET A 32 22.37 -3.99 -12.53
N TYR A 33 23.65 -4.38 -12.58
CA TYR A 33 24.69 -3.80 -13.43
C TYR A 33 25.09 -4.70 -14.60
N ALA A 34 24.25 -5.68 -14.97
CA ALA A 34 24.55 -6.71 -15.98
C ALA A 34 25.85 -7.53 -15.72
N GLN A 35 26.41 -7.43 -14.51
CA GLN A 35 27.57 -8.17 -14.06
C GLN A 35 27.10 -9.41 -13.28
N TYR A 36 27.49 -10.59 -13.76
CA TYR A 36 27.06 -11.88 -13.20
C TYR A 36 28.05 -12.47 -12.20
N ASP A 37 29.06 -11.71 -11.82
CA ASP A 37 29.99 -12.11 -10.76
C ASP A 37 29.26 -12.25 -9.43
N TRP A 38 29.69 -13.23 -8.62
CA TRP A 38 29.07 -13.54 -7.34
C TRP A 38 28.99 -12.32 -6.39
N GLN A 39 30.02 -11.47 -6.42
CA GLN A 39 30.07 -10.22 -5.66
C GLN A 39 29.00 -9.21 -6.13
N GLY A 40 28.89 -9.03 -7.45
CA GLY A 40 27.92 -8.11 -8.05
C GLY A 40 26.47 -8.57 -7.85
N MET A 41 26.24 -9.89 -7.87
CA MET A 41 24.93 -10.48 -7.56
C MET A 41 24.55 -10.28 -6.09
N LEU A 42 25.49 -10.46 -5.16
CA LEU A 42 25.28 -10.25 -3.73
C LEU A 42 24.89 -8.80 -3.43
N ILE A 43 25.65 -7.83 -3.98
CA ILE A 43 25.34 -6.40 -3.83
C ILE A 43 23.98 -6.07 -4.43
N SER A 44 23.69 -6.58 -5.64
CA SER A 44 22.39 -6.38 -6.30
C SER A 44 21.23 -6.86 -5.42
N PHE A 45 21.37 -8.04 -4.81
CA PHE A 45 20.36 -8.60 -3.91
C PHE A 45 20.11 -7.69 -2.71
N PHE A 46 21.15 -7.27 -1.98
CA PHE A 46 20.99 -6.41 -0.81
C PHE A 46 20.39 -5.05 -1.13
N VAL A 47 20.81 -4.41 -2.24
CA VAL A 47 20.22 -3.14 -2.68
C VAL A 47 18.74 -3.30 -3.01
N ARG A 48 18.36 -4.35 -3.75
CA ARG A 48 16.94 -4.61 -4.04
C ARG A 48 16.14 -4.95 -2.78
N LEU A 49 16.73 -5.71 -1.87
CA LEU A 49 16.10 -6.04 -0.59
C LEU A 49 15.78 -4.77 0.20
N ALA A 50 16.75 -3.85 0.33
CA ALA A 50 16.53 -2.56 0.96
C ALA A 50 15.42 -1.77 0.25
N GLN A 51 15.46 -1.68 -1.09
CA GLN A 51 14.42 -1.01 -1.88
C GLN A 51 13.02 -1.61 -1.65
N ILE A 52 12.91 -2.94 -1.57
CA ILE A 52 11.64 -3.64 -1.28
C ILE A 52 11.15 -3.27 0.12
N ILE A 53 12.02 -3.26 1.13
CA ILE A 53 11.66 -2.89 2.51
C ILE A 53 11.16 -1.43 2.57
N PHE A 54 11.89 -0.49 1.99
CA PHE A 54 11.45 0.91 2.01
C PHE A 54 10.12 1.10 1.28
N ARG A 55 9.98 0.53 0.07
CA ARG A 55 8.75 0.63 -0.71
C ARG A 55 7.57 -0.07 -0.02
N SER A 56 7.79 -1.18 0.69
CA SER A 56 6.75 -1.88 1.44
C SER A 56 6.24 -1.07 2.63
N ILE A 57 7.11 -0.31 3.31
CA ILE A 57 6.69 0.64 4.35
C ILE A 57 5.77 1.72 3.77
N PHE A 58 6.13 2.31 2.62
CA PHE A 58 5.25 3.28 1.94
C PHE A 58 3.92 2.66 1.51
N MET A 59 3.93 1.42 1.02
CA MET A 59 2.69 0.72 0.66
C MET A 59 1.82 0.42 1.89
N LEU A 60 2.44 0.07 3.02
CA LEU A 60 1.74 -0.15 4.29
C LEU A 60 1.07 1.13 4.76
N PHE A 61 1.76 2.28 4.70
CA PHE A 61 1.19 3.58 5.03
C PHE A 61 -0.07 3.89 4.19
N TRP A 62 0.00 3.70 2.86
CA TRP A 62 -1.18 3.91 2.00
C TRP A 62 -2.32 2.95 2.31
N THR A 63 -1.99 1.71 2.68
CA THR A 63 -2.98 0.70 3.07
C THR A 63 -3.67 1.09 4.37
N ILE A 64 -2.92 1.56 5.37
CA ILE A 64 -3.47 2.06 6.65
C ILE A 64 -4.41 3.24 6.39
N LEU A 65 -4.01 4.21 5.57
CA LEU A 65 -4.86 5.35 5.20
C LEU A 65 -6.16 4.90 4.52
N ALA A 66 -6.07 3.97 3.56
CA ALA A 66 -7.25 3.42 2.90
C ALA A 66 -8.21 2.74 3.87
N VAL A 67 -7.70 1.96 4.83
CA VAL A 67 -8.52 1.32 5.88
C VAL A 67 -9.15 2.37 6.79
N ALA A 68 -8.40 3.40 7.20
CA ALA A 68 -8.91 4.49 8.03
C ALA A 68 -10.07 5.23 7.35
N VAL A 69 -10.00 5.47 6.04
CA VAL A 69 -11.09 6.08 5.26
C VAL A 69 -12.35 5.18 5.26
N ILE A 70 -12.19 3.86 5.13
CA ILE A 70 -13.33 2.93 5.19
C ILE A 70 -13.96 2.96 6.59
N ILE A 71 -13.16 2.92 7.65
CA ILE A 71 -13.65 2.99 9.03
C ILE A 71 -14.38 4.30 9.27
N PHE A 72 -13.79 5.43 8.88
CA PHE A 72 -14.41 6.74 9.00
C PHE A 72 -15.75 6.80 8.27
N TRP A 73 -15.82 6.28 7.04
CA TRP A 73 -17.06 6.21 6.27
C TRP A 73 -18.13 5.35 6.94
N LEU A 74 -17.74 4.26 7.63
CA LEU A 74 -18.66 3.40 8.38
C LEU A 74 -19.14 4.02 9.68
N LEU A 75 -18.31 4.83 10.35
CA LEU A 75 -18.67 5.51 11.60
C LEU A 75 -19.59 6.71 11.36
N LEU A 76 -19.45 7.41 10.23
CA LEU A 76 -20.30 8.56 9.88
C LEU A 76 -21.81 8.31 10.03
N PRO A 77 -22.42 7.25 9.46
CA PRO A 77 -23.86 7.03 9.63
C PRO A 77 -24.25 6.75 11.08
N ILE A 78 -23.38 6.09 11.86
CA ILE A 78 -23.62 5.83 13.29
C ILE A 78 -23.64 7.15 14.07
N LEU A 79 -22.67 8.03 13.81
CA LEU A 79 -22.59 9.36 14.40
C LEU A 79 -23.82 10.21 14.03
N VAL A 80 -24.24 10.19 12.76
CA VAL A 80 -25.42 10.94 12.31
C VAL A 80 -26.68 10.48 13.04
N ILE A 81 -26.88 9.16 13.19
CA ILE A 81 -28.04 8.63 13.93
C ILE A 81 -27.97 9.06 15.41
N TYR A 82 -26.80 8.99 16.02
CA TYR A 82 -26.58 9.42 17.41
C TYR A 82 -26.96 10.89 17.62
N GLU A 83 -26.43 11.79 16.78
CA GLU A 83 -26.73 13.23 16.84
C GLU A 83 -28.21 13.53 16.65
N ILE A 84 -28.87 12.85 15.69
CA ILE A 84 -30.31 12.98 15.48
C ILE A 84 -31.07 12.58 16.74
N THR A 85 -30.77 11.42 17.34
CA THR A 85 -31.45 10.97 18.56
C THR A 85 -31.19 11.87 19.77
N PHE A 86 -29.99 12.42 19.89
CA PHE A 86 -29.63 13.34 20.96
C PHE A 86 -30.42 14.65 20.89
N GLN A 87 -30.76 15.13 19.69
CA GLN A 87 -31.60 16.33 19.51
C GLN A 87 -33.06 16.15 19.90
N PHE A 88 -33.57 14.92 19.94
CA PHE A 88 -34.96 14.60 20.28
C PHE A 88 -35.17 14.26 21.77
N ILE A 89 -34.09 14.16 22.55
CA ILE A 89 -34.10 13.94 24.00
C ILE A 89 -33.91 15.29 24.70
#